data_AF-A0A858RMI0-F1
#
_entry.id   AF-A0A858RMI0-F1
#
_cell.length_a   1.000
_cell.length_b   1.000
_cell.length_c   1.000
_cell.angle_alpha   90.00
_cell.angle_beta   90.00
_cell.angle_gamma   90.00
#
_symmetry.space_group_name_H-M   'P 1'
#
loop_
_entity.id
_entity.type
_entity.pdbx_description
1 polymer ?
#
loop_
_entity_poly.entity_id
_entity_poly.type
_entity_poly.pdbx_seq_one_letter_code
_entity_poly.pdbx_strand_id
1 'polypeptide(L)'
;MRLGCLLPLISVVLVVGGAQGFYTVFSNRKPVEVSIQDFLKQVPDAKWIKVTGGQLDTIHAVYNAGITQKSEAREIYVPVVAPGSDSSSEPIKLLLLTKDPQLVKFINDGNKLDESLSEEQALEFMLKNVDKLRPARDVQGLVQFGIDSNDKRRRKIADLYKNLADDAVILEDGKKPDIAQASFFLFGGLALGGVLALRSFKKSSPPPLPPAASPQTGGSSGS
;
A
#
# COMPACT_ATOMS: atom_id res chain seq x y z
N MET A 1 -24.82 -5.78 18.03
CA MET A 1 -24.44 -4.42 17.57
C MET A 1 -25.35 -4.04 16.41
N ARG A 2 -26.07 -2.91 16.47
CA ARG A 2 -27.04 -2.55 15.43
C ARG A 2 -26.30 -2.13 14.15
N LEU A 3 -26.70 -2.72 13.02
CA LEU A 3 -26.15 -2.46 11.68
C LEU A 3 -26.17 -0.97 11.27
N GLY A 4 -26.96 -0.14 11.97
CA GLY A 4 -27.08 1.30 11.74
C GLY A 4 -25.82 2.14 12.01
N CYS A 5 -24.89 1.68 12.85
CA CYS A 5 -23.64 2.42 13.10
C CYS A 5 -22.50 2.07 12.12
N LEU A 6 -22.65 0.99 11.34
CA LEU A 6 -21.61 0.50 10.45
C LEU A 6 -21.48 1.38 9.20
N LEU A 7 -22.60 1.81 8.61
CA LEU A 7 -22.59 2.62 7.38
C LEU A 7 -21.99 4.03 7.55
N PRO A 8 -22.28 4.78 8.63
CA PRO A 8 -21.59 6.04 8.90
C PRO A 8 -20.08 5.86 9.07
N LEU A 9 -19.64 4.78 9.75
CA LEU A 9 -18.23 4.49 9.95
C LEU A 9 -17.53 4.21 8.60
N ILE A 10 -18.15 3.43 7.73
CA ILE A 10 -17.66 3.20 6.36
C ILE A 10 -17.56 4.53 5.60
N SER A 11 -18.58 5.39 5.66
CA SER A 11 -18.54 6.71 5.01
C SER A 11 -17.36 7.56 5.50
N VAL A 12 -17.11 7.61 6.82
CA VAL A 12 -15.97 8.33 7.39
C VAL A 12 -14.65 7.75 6.89
N VAL A 13 -14.48 6.42 6.90
CA VAL A 13 -13.26 5.76 6.39
C VAL A 13 -13.01 6.08 4.91
N LEU A 14 -14.07 6.07 4.08
CA LEU A 14 -13.98 6.42 2.67
C LEU A 14 -13.57 7.89 2.46
N VAL A 15 -14.17 8.82 3.20
CA VAL A 15 -13.82 10.25 3.12
C VAL A 15 -12.37 10.49 3.54
N VAL A 16 -11.95 9.91 4.68
CA VAL A 16 -10.58 10.06 5.19
C VAL A 16 -9.57 9.45 4.21
N GLY A 17 -9.83 8.24 3.69
CA GLY A 17 -8.97 7.60 2.69
C GLY A 17 -8.88 8.39 1.39
N GLY A 18 -10.01 8.92 0.91
CA GLY A 18 -10.04 9.78 -0.28
C GLY A 18 -9.31 11.10 -0.09
N ALA A 19 -9.47 11.76 1.06
CA ALA A 19 -8.76 13.00 1.40
C ALA A 19 -7.24 12.78 1.48
N GLN A 20 -6.80 11.68 2.10
CA GLN A 20 -5.39 11.29 2.12
C GLN A 20 -4.84 11.06 0.70
N GLY A 21 -5.59 10.33 -0.15
CA GLY A 21 -5.19 10.10 -1.54
C GLY A 21 -5.02 11.40 -2.32
N PHE A 22 -5.95 12.35 -2.17
CA PHE A 22 -5.85 13.67 -2.78
C PHE A 22 -4.66 14.47 -2.26
N TYR A 23 -4.43 14.46 -0.95
CA TYR A 23 -3.25 15.10 -0.36
C TYR A 23 -1.97 14.55 -0.97
N THR A 24 -1.84 13.22 -1.12
CA THR A 24 -0.69 12.59 -1.76
C THR A 24 -0.53 13.05 -3.21
N VAL A 25 -1.60 13.07 -4.00
CA VAL A 25 -1.57 13.55 -5.40
C VAL A 25 -1.10 15.01 -5.48
N PHE A 26 -1.62 15.88 -4.61
CA PHE A 26 -1.29 17.30 -4.64
C PHE A 26 0.10 17.63 -4.14
N SER A 27 0.60 16.90 -3.13
CA SER A 27 1.96 17.04 -2.60
C SER A 27 3.01 16.36 -3.49
N ASN A 28 2.63 15.38 -4.30
CA ASN A 28 3.52 14.61 -5.16
C ASN A 28 3.07 14.72 -6.64
N ARG A 29 3.00 15.94 -7.18
CA ARG A 29 2.61 16.14 -8.60
C ARG A 29 3.65 15.65 -9.60
N LYS A 30 4.90 15.55 -9.19
CA LYS A 30 6.03 15.03 -9.96
C LYS A 30 6.85 14.10 -9.08
N PRO A 31 7.50 13.08 -9.65
CA PRO A 31 8.41 12.25 -8.87
C PRO A 31 9.58 13.10 -8.38
N VAL A 32 9.95 12.94 -7.12
CA VAL A 32 11.19 13.52 -6.58
C VAL A 32 12.35 12.64 -7.03
N GLU A 33 13.27 13.24 -7.79
CA GLU A 33 14.47 12.56 -8.27
C GLU A 33 15.58 12.63 -7.22
N VAL A 34 16.17 11.49 -6.89
CA VAL A 34 17.24 11.36 -5.89
C VAL A 34 18.24 10.31 -6.35
N SER A 35 19.54 10.53 -6.17
CA SER A 35 20.54 9.49 -6.46
C SER A 35 20.47 8.38 -5.41
N ILE A 36 20.84 7.15 -5.77
CA ILE A 36 20.90 6.06 -4.78
C ILE A 36 21.85 6.41 -3.62
N GLN A 37 22.94 7.12 -3.88
CA GLN A 37 23.89 7.51 -2.84
C GLN A 37 23.28 8.51 -1.84
N ASP A 38 22.49 9.46 -2.31
CA ASP A 38 21.83 10.43 -1.45
C ASP A 38 20.65 9.79 -0.72
N PHE A 39 19.93 8.88 -1.37
CA PHE A 39 18.87 8.09 -0.74
C PHE A 39 19.40 7.28 0.46
N LEU A 40 20.57 6.66 0.31
CA LEU A 40 21.19 5.88 1.39
C LEU A 40 21.62 6.74 2.58
N LYS A 41 21.94 8.02 2.37
CA LYS A 41 22.24 8.99 3.43
C LYS A 41 20.96 9.50 4.09
N GLN A 42 19.97 9.86 3.30
CA GLN A 42 18.71 10.44 3.76
C GLN A 42 17.56 10.03 2.85
N VAL A 43 16.59 9.32 3.43
CA VAL A 43 15.35 8.96 2.74
C VAL A 43 14.49 10.21 2.59
N PRO A 44 14.09 10.59 1.36
CA PRO A 44 13.18 11.72 1.15
C PRO A 44 11.78 11.41 1.70
N ASP A 45 11.09 12.40 2.28
CA ASP A 45 9.70 12.22 2.75
C ASP A 45 8.67 12.13 1.60
N ALA A 46 9.11 12.37 0.36
CA ALA A 46 8.29 12.25 -0.83
C ALA A 46 7.76 10.82 -1.02
N LYS A 47 6.50 10.70 -1.45
CA LYS A 47 5.86 9.39 -1.67
C LYS A 47 5.98 8.92 -3.11
N TRP A 48 6.17 9.83 -4.07
CA TRP A 48 6.48 9.48 -5.46
C TRP A 48 7.92 9.83 -5.75
N ILE A 49 8.77 8.82 -5.94
CA ILE A 49 10.22 9.01 -6.06
C ILE A 49 10.76 8.33 -7.33
N LYS A 50 11.83 8.90 -7.86
CA LYS A 50 12.67 8.32 -8.90
C LYS A 50 14.09 8.24 -8.34
N VAL A 51 14.59 7.03 -8.16
CA VAL A 51 15.94 6.77 -7.67
C VAL A 51 16.85 6.46 -8.85
N THR A 52 17.93 7.22 -8.98
CA THR A 52 18.86 7.11 -10.11
C THR A 52 20.22 6.55 -9.73
N GLY A 53 20.90 5.96 -10.71
CA GLY A 53 22.26 5.44 -10.55
C GLY A 53 22.37 4.21 -9.64
N GLY A 54 21.25 3.52 -9.41
CA GLY A 54 21.19 2.27 -8.64
C GLY A 54 21.36 1.02 -9.51
N GLN A 55 21.59 -0.09 -8.84
CA GLN A 55 21.55 -1.44 -9.39
C GLN A 55 20.51 -2.28 -8.65
N LEU A 56 19.81 -3.13 -9.38
CA LEU A 56 18.93 -4.12 -8.78
C LEU A 56 19.73 -5.35 -8.36
N ASP A 57 19.66 -5.77 -7.10
CA ASP A 57 20.26 -7.04 -6.69
C ASP A 57 19.25 -8.18 -6.84
N THR A 58 19.17 -8.76 -8.05
CA THR A 58 18.20 -9.83 -8.33
C THR A 58 18.60 -11.17 -7.68
N ILE A 59 19.87 -11.35 -7.31
CA ILE A 59 20.35 -12.55 -6.61
C ILE A 59 19.66 -12.65 -5.24
N HIS A 60 19.55 -11.52 -4.56
CA HIS A 60 18.90 -11.41 -3.26
C HIS A 60 17.42 -11.02 -3.37
N ALA A 61 16.78 -11.19 -4.52
CA ALA A 61 15.36 -10.93 -4.65
C ALA A 61 14.54 -11.98 -3.90
N VAL A 62 13.49 -11.55 -3.20
CA VAL A 62 12.55 -12.45 -2.53
C VAL A 62 11.16 -12.26 -3.09
N TYR A 63 10.31 -13.26 -2.91
CA TYR A 63 8.91 -13.18 -3.29
C TYR A 63 8.06 -13.83 -2.20
N ASN A 64 6.82 -13.38 -2.10
CA ASN A 64 5.86 -13.99 -1.20
C ASN A 64 5.15 -15.11 -1.96
N ALA A 65 5.61 -16.35 -1.78
CA ALA A 65 4.89 -17.53 -2.26
C ALA A 65 3.51 -17.58 -1.57
N GLY A 66 2.47 -17.92 -2.34
CA GLY A 66 1.14 -18.12 -1.78
C GLY A 66 1.09 -19.28 -0.77
N ILE A 67 -0.13 -19.61 -0.30
CA ILE A 67 -0.36 -20.73 0.64
C ILE A 67 0.24 -22.05 0.12
N THR A 68 0.38 -22.19 -1.21
CA THR A 68 1.15 -23.26 -1.84
C THR A 68 2.59 -22.81 -2.06
N GLN A 69 3.55 -23.45 -1.38
CA GLN A 69 4.99 -23.21 -1.54
C GLN A 69 5.49 -23.41 -2.99
N LYS A 70 4.72 -24.13 -3.83
CA LYS A 70 4.99 -24.37 -5.26
C LYS A 70 4.43 -23.30 -6.21
N SER A 71 4.04 -22.13 -5.70
CA SER A 71 3.49 -21.08 -6.57
C SER A 71 4.59 -20.23 -7.18
N GLU A 72 4.57 -20.10 -8.51
CA GLU A 72 5.41 -19.16 -9.25
C GLU A 72 5.22 -17.73 -8.69
N ALA A 73 6.33 -16.99 -8.58
CA ALA A 73 6.32 -15.60 -8.17
C ALA A 73 5.45 -14.78 -9.14
N ARG A 74 4.58 -13.93 -8.57
CA ARG A 74 3.77 -12.95 -9.33
C ARG A 74 4.26 -11.51 -9.17
N GLU A 75 4.92 -11.26 -8.05
CA GLU A 75 5.56 -10.01 -7.69
C GLU A 75 6.79 -10.36 -6.86
N ILE A 76 7.86 -9.59 -7.04
CA ILE A 76 9.14 -9.81 -6.35
C ILE A 76 9.57 -8.52 -5.67
N TYR A 77 10.30 -8.66 -4.58
CA TYR A 77 10.96 -7.58 -3.85
C TYR A 77 12.45 -7.69 -4.19
N VAL A 78 13.00 -6.64 -4.78
CA VAL A 78 14.38 -6.61 -5.25
C VAL A 78 15.12 -5.48 -4.52
N PRO A 79 16.21 -5.76 -3.78
CA PRO A 79 17.04 -4.71 -3.20
C PRO A 79 17.57 -3.78 -4.30
N VAL A 80 17.49 -2.48 -4.05
CA VAL A 80 18.12 -1.46 -4.90
C VAL A 80 19.35 -0.95 -4.15
N VAL A 81 20.52 -1.18 -4.73
CA VAL A 81 21.81 -0.88 -4.10
C VAL A 81 22.64 0.10 -4.93
N ALA A 82 23.62 0.72 -4.29
CA ALA A 82 24.63 1.48 -5.01
C ALA A 82 25.51 0.53 -5.84
N PRO A 83 26.05 0.98 -6.99
CA PRO A 83 26.94 0.15 -7.79
C PRO A 83 28.14 -0.35 -6.98
N GLY A 84 28.38 -1.66 -6.98
CA GLY A 84 29.46 -2.31 -6.24
C GLY A 84 29.16 -2.64 -4.77
N SER A 85 28.02 -2.19 -4.23
CA SER A 85 27.56 -2.63 -2.90
C SER A 85 27.05 -4.07 -2.92
N ASP A 86 27.01 -4.67 -1.73
CA ASP A 86 26.47 -6.01 -1.53
C ASP A 86 25.27 -5.99 -0.56
N SER A 87 24.08 -6.34 -1.07
CA SER A 87 22.88 -6.38 -0.24
C SER A 87 22.85 -7.54 0.75
N SER A 88 23.83 -8.45 0.76
CA SER A 88 23.91 -9.52 1.76
C SER A 88 24.55 -9.05 3.09
N SER A 89 25.41 -8.04 3.02
CA SER A 89 26.24 -7.56 4.13
C SER A 89 25.86 -6.15 4.61
N GLU A 90 25.30 -5.31 3.73
CA GLU A 90 24.88 -3.95 4.08
C GLU A 90 23.38 -3.87 4.41
N PRO A 91 22.94 -2.94 5.29
CA PRO A 91 21.52 -2.73 5.55
C PRO A 91 20.72 -2.34 4.30
N ILE A 92 19.66 -3.07 3.99
CA ILE A 92 18.80 -2.79 2.84
C ILE A 92 17.83 -1.66 3.19
N LYS A 93 18.03 -0.48 2.58
CA LYS A 93 17.17 0.70 2.77
C LYS A 93 16.09 0.86 1.71
N LEU A 94 16.25 0.24 0.55
CA LEU A 94 15.32 0.37 -0.57
C LEU A 94 15.03 -0.99 -1.20
N LEU A 95 13.75 -1.35 -1.23
CA LEU A 95 13.23 -2.52 -1.93
C LEU A 95 12.34 -2.05 -3.08
N LEU A 96 12.58 -2.57 -4.29
CA LEU A 96 11.67 -2.42 -5.41
C LEU A 96 10.67 -3.58 -5.40
N LEU A 97 9.39 -3.29 -5.19
CA LEU A 97 8.30 -4.23 -5.47
C LEU A 97 7.93 -4.11 -6.95
N THR A 98 8.26 -5.14 -7.73
CA THR A 98 8.00 -5.15 -9.18
C THR A 98 7.22 -6.38 -9.64
N LYS A 99 6.46 -6.18 -10.71
CA LYS A 99 5.72 -7.20 -11.47
C LYS A 99 6.24 -7.30 -12.90
N ASP A 100 7.44 -6.76 -13.16
CA ASP A 100 8.08 -6.81 -14.46
C ASP A 100 8.19 -8.27 -14.91
N PRO A 101 7.53 -8.65 -16.03
CA PRO A 101 7.48 -10.05 -16.46
C PRO A 101 8.88 -10.61 -16.76
N GLN A 102 9.85 -9.77 -17.12
CA GLN A 102 11.22 -10.23 -17.38
C GLN A 102 11.93 -10.64 -16.09
N LEU A 103 11.84 -9.81 -15.05
CA LEU A 103 12.44 -10.10 -13.74
C LEU A 103 11.71 -11.24 -13.04
N VAL A 104 10.38 -11.23 -13.05
CA VAL A 104 9.57 -12.30 -12.47
C VAL A 104 9.87 -13.65 -13.13
N LYS A 105 9.96 -13.68 -14.46
CA LYS A 105 10.36 -14.89 -15.19
C LYS A 105 11.76 -15.33 -14.81
N PHE A 106 12.72 -14.41 -14.73
CA PHE A 106 14.10 -14.73 -14.35
C PHE A 106 14.18 -15.40 -12.97
N ILE A 107 13.48 -14.86 -11.96
CA ILE A 107 13.40 -15.47 -10.62
C ILE A 107 12.72 -16.84 -10.66
N ASN A 108 11.62 -16.98 -11.39
CA ASN A 108 10.92 -18.26 -11.52
C ASN A 108 11.76 -19.33 -12.23
N ASP A 109 12.49 -18.93 -13.28
CA ASP A 109 13.40 -19.82 -14.00
C ASP A 109 14.54 -20.27 -13.07
N GLY A 110 15.11 -19.36 -12.26
CA GLY A 110 16.11 -19.69 -11.23
C GLY A 110 15.60 -20.67 -10.17
N ASN A 111 14.41 -20.44 -9.62
CA ASN A 111 13.82 -21.30 -8.59
C ASN A 111 13.53 -22.73 -9.09
N LYS A 112 13.19 -22.89 -10.38
CA LYS A 112 12.97 -24.22 -10.98
C LYS A 112 14.25 -25.05 -11.04
N LEU A 113 15.42 -24.39 -11.09
CA LEU A 113 16.71 -25.06 -11.13
C LEU A 113 17.11 -25.57 -9.74
N ASP A 114 16.80 -24.83 -8.67
CA ASP A 114 17.12 -25.19 -7.28
C ASP A 114 16.44 -26.50 -6.83
N GLU A 115 15.23 -26.78 -7.32
CA GLU A 115 14.50 -28.01 -6.97
C GLU A 115 15.07 -29.30 -7.59
N SER A 116 15.99 -29.23 -8.56
CA SER A 116 16.29 -30.41 -9.39
C SER A 116 17.70 -30.58 -9.97
N LEU A 117 18.72 -29.77 -9.62
CA LEU A 117 19.97 -29.75 -10.38
C LEU A 117 21.28 -29.68 -9.56
N SER A 118 22.38 -30.05 -10.22
CA SER A 118 23.75 -29.97 -9.69
C SER A 118 24.25 -28.53 -9.63
N GLU A 119 25.22 -28.24 -8.74
CA GLU A 119 25.85 -26.92 -8.60
C GLU A 119 26.37 -26.35 -9.94
N GLU A 120 26.78 -27.23 -10.86
CA GLU A 120 27.29 -26.88 -12.19
C GLU A 120 26.23 -26.19 -13.06
N GLN A 121 24.97 -26.65 -13.00
CA GLN A 121 23.88 -26.10 -13.79
C GLN A 121 23.40 -24.75 -13.23
N ALA A 122 23.44 -24.59 -11.91
CA ALA A 122 23.20 -23.31 -11.25
C ALA A 122 24.29 -22.29 -11.65
N LEU A 123 25.56 -22.71 -11.64
CA LEU A 123 26.68 -21.87 -12.09
C LEU A 123 26.54 -21.48 -13.56
N GLU A 124 26.21 -22.42 -14.44
CA GLU A 124 26.00 -22.16 -15.86
C GLU A 124 24.85 -21.15 -16.09
N PHE A 125 23.75 -21.29 -15.34
CA PHE A 125 22.64 -20.34 -15.39
C PHE A 125 23.06 -18.94 -14.97
N MET A 126 23.82 -18.81 -13.87
CA MET A 126 24.33 -17.52 -13.42
C MET A 126 25.27 -16.87 -14.44
N LEU A 127 26.21 -17.64 -14.99
CA LEU A 127 27.15 -17.15 -16.01
C LEU A 127 26.42 -16.68 -17.28
N LYS A 128 25.41 -17.43 -17.73
CA LYS A 128 24.58 -17.07 -18.89
C LYS A 128 23.71 -15.83 -18.67
N ASN A 129 23.43 -15.47 -17.42
CA ASN A 129 22.54 -14.37 -17.07
C ASN A 129 23.24 -13.29 -16.23
N VAL A 130 24.57 -13.18 -16.28
CA VAL A 130 25.35 -12.25 -15.44
C VAL A 130 24.84 -10.81 -15.53
N ASP A 131 24.44 -10.36 -16.72
CA ASP A 131 23.90 -9.01 -16.95
C ASP A 131 22.53 -8.78 -16.28
N LYS A 132 21.79 -9.87 -16.01
CA LYS A 132 20.49 -9.83 -15.33
C LYS A 132 20.61 -9.98 -13.82
N LEU A 133 21.76 -10.41 -13.31
CA LEU A 133 21.98 -10.54 -11.87
C LEU A 133 21.96 -9.16 -11.20
N ARG A 134 22.65 -8.19 -11.80
CA ARG A 134 22.76 -6.82 -11.27
C ARG A 134 22.54 -5.72 -12.33
N PRO A 135 21.34 -5.63 -12.94
CA PRO A 135 21.10 -4.65 -13.97
C PRO A 135 21.14 -3.23 -13.38
N ALA A 136 21.91 -2.36 -14.03
CA ALA A 136 21.86 -0.93 -13.76
C ALA A 136 20.54 -0.36 -14.29
N ARG A 137 19.69 0.13 -13.40
CA ARG A 137 18.36 0.63 -13.75
C ARG A 137 17.93 1.71 -12.78
N ASP A 138 17.56 2.85 -13.33
CA ASP A 138 16.81 3.86 -12.59
C ASP A 138 15.42 3.31 -12.26
N VAL A 139 15.00 3.45 -11.02
CA VAL A 139 13.70 2.96 -10.55
C VAL A 139 12.81 4.13 -10.21
N GLN A 140 11.53 4.04 -10.57
CA GLN A 140 10.54 5.06 -10.25
C GLN A 140 9.28 4.39 -9.75
N GLY A 141 8.71 4.91 -8.68
CA GLY A 141 7.53 4.30 -8.11
C GLY A 141 6.91 5.08 -6.96
N LEU A 142 5.81 4.54 -6.47
CA LEU A 142 5.14 5.05 -5.28
C LEU A 142 5.64 4.26 -4.06
N VAL A 143 6.11 4.97 -3.04
CA VAL A 143 6.45 4.41 -1.73
C VAL A 143 5.18 3.81 -1.11
N GLN A 144 5.27 2.62 -0.53
CA GLN A 144 4.17 2.07 0.27
C GLN A 144 4.00 2.87 1.56
N PHE A 145 2.80 3.37 1.83
CA PHE A 145 2.46 4.08 3.06
C PHE A 145 1.01 3.80 3.52
N GLY A 146 0.73 4.07 4.80
CA GLY A 146 -0.62 4.00 5.35
C GLY A 146 -1.23 2.59 5.33
N ILE A 147 -2.37 2.44 4.64
CA ILE A 147 -3.08 1.16 4.55
C ILE A 147 -2.34 0.16 3.64
N ASP A 148 -1.59 0.68 2.65
CA ASP A 148 -0.80 -0.14 1.72
C ASP A 148 0.49 -0.67 2.36
N SER A 149 1.01 0.01 3.39
CA SER A 149 2.04 -0.54 4.29
C SER A 149 1.38 -1.51 5.28
N ASN A 150 0.85 -2.61 4.77
CA ASN A 150 0.28 -3.66 5.59
C ASN A 150 1.38 -4.23 6.50
N ASP A 151 1.31 -3.97 7.81
CA ASP A 151 2.29 -4.43 8.80
C ASP A 151 2.62 -5.92 8.68
N LYS A 152 1.64 -6.75 8.32
CA LYS A 152 1.87 -8.19 8.13
C LYS A 152 2.78 -8.47 6.94
N ARG A 153 2.59 -7.74 5.83
CA ARG A 153 3.44 -7.88 4.64
C ARG A 153 4.84 -7.36 4.94
N ARG A 154 4.96 -6.22 5.61
CA ARG A 154 6.25 -5.67 6.02
C ARG A 154 7.01 -6.62 6.96
N ARG A 155 6.34 -7.19 7.96
CA ARG A 155 6.93 -8.22 8.84
C ARG A 155 7.41 -9.44 8.07
N LYS A 156 6.58 -9.98 7.17
CA LYS A 156 6.99 -11.11 6.31
C LYS A 156 8.23 -10.80 5.48
N ILE A 157 8.36 -9.57 4.95
CA ILE A 157 9.54 -9.16 4.20
C ILE A 157 10.76 -9.01 5.11
N ALA A 158 10.58 -8.44 6.31
CA ALA A 158 11.63 -8.36 7.32
C ALA A 158 12.10 -9.74 7.80
N ASP A 159 11.20 -10.73 7.87
CA ASP A 159 11.54 -12.11 8.20
C ASP A 159 12.40 -12.78 7.09
N LEU A 160 12.22 -12.35 5.83
CA LEU A 160 13.00 -12.82 4.68
C LEU A 160 14.35 -12.10 4.56
N TYR A 161 14.45 -10.85 4.99
CA TYR A 161 15.67 -10.03 4.95
C TYR A 161 16.14 -9.67 6.36
N LYS A 162 17.10 -10.44 6.89
CA LYS A 162 17.67 -10.22 8.23
C LYS A 162 18.36 -8.86 8.40
N ASN A 163 18.78 -8.24 7.30
CA ASN A 163 19.46 -6.95 7.24
C ASN A 163 18.56 -5.83 6.65
N LEU A 164 17.24 -6.00 6.65
CA LEU A 164 16.33 -4.93 6.27
C LEU A 164 16.39 -3.80 7.31
N ALA A 165 16.64 -2.56 6.85
CA ALA A 165 16.69 -1.43 7.76
C ALA A 165 15.30 -1.09 8.35
N ASP A 166 15.26 -0.53 9.56
CA ASP A 166 14.00 -0.12 10.21
C ASP A 166 13.28 1.01 9.45
N ASP A 167 14.04 1.83 8.73
CA ASP A 167 13.55 2.90 7.86
C ASP A 167 13.45 2.47 6.38
N ALA A 168 13.54 1.16 6.10
CA ALA A 168 13.50 0.65 4.73
C ALA A 168 12.21 1.03 4.01
N VAL A 169 12.39 1.51 2.78
CA VAL A 169 11.32 1.93 1.88
C VAL A 169 11.03 0.83 0.88
N ILE A 170 9.74 0.50 0.72
CA ILE A 170 9.27 -0.36 -0.36
C ILE A 170 8.67 0.52 -1.45
N LEU A 171 9.26 0.47 -2.65
CA LEU A 171 8.89 1.25 -3.81
C LEU A 171 8.12 0.38 -4.81
N GLU A 172 6.87 0.71 -5.10
CA GLU A 172 6.08 0.00 -6.12
C GLU A 172 6.46 0.48 -7.53
N ASP A 173 7.09 -0.40 -8.30
CA ASP A 173 7.64 -0.12 -9.63
C ASP A 173 6.58 0.44 -10.59
N GLY A 174 6.85 1.61 -11.17
CA GLY A 174 5.99 2.29 -12.13
C GLY A 174 4.69 2.88 -11.57
N LYS A 175 4.34 2.63 -10.30
CA LYS A 175 3.11 3.13 -9.69
C LYS A 175 3.16 4.66 -9.55
N LYS A 176 2.02 5.29 -9.81
CA LYS A 176 1.82 6.74 -9.71
C LYS A 176 0.69 7.01 -8.71
N PRO A 177 0.62 8.21 -8.12
CA PRO A 177 -0.54 8.61 -7.31
C PRO A 177 -1.85 8.49 -8.13
N ASP A 178 -2.79 7.67 -7.65
CA ASP A 178 -4.07 7.42 -8.34
C ASP A 178 -5.14 8.43 -7.92
N ILE A 179 -5.37 9.42 -8.80
CA ILE A 179 -6.38 10.46 -8.61
C ILE A 179 -7.80 9.88 -8.71
N ALA A 180 -8.01 8.88 -9.57
CA ALA A 180 -9.33 8.32 -9.81
C ALA A 180 -9.80 7.55 -8.58
N GLN A 181 -8.93 6.72 -7.99
CA GLN A 181 -9.23 6.01 -6.76
C GLN A 181 -9.45 6.98 -5.59
N ALA A 182 -8.60 8.01 -5.43
CA ALA A 182 -8.78 9.04 -4.41
C ALA A 182 -10.13 9.78 -4.56
N SER A 183 -10.50 10.12 -5.80
CA SER A 183 -11.78 10.75 -6.13
C SER A 183 -12.96 9.86 -5.80
N PHE A 184 -12.90 8.59 -6.20
CA PHE A 184 -13.95 7.63 -5.91
C PHE A 184 -14.19 7.49 -4.40
N PHE A 185 -13.12 7.35 -3.60
CA PHE A 185 -13.26 7.24 -2.16
C PHE A 185 -13.81 8.51 -1.52
N LEU A 186 -13.29 9.68 -1.91
CA LEU A 186 -13.74 10.96 -1.35
C LEU A 186 -15.21 11.22 -1.68
N PHE A 187 -15.56 11.20 -2.97
CA PHE A 187 -16.92 11.50 -3.41
C PHE A 187 -17.91 10.39 -3.06
N GLY A 188 -17.49 9.13 -3.11
CA GLY A 188 -18.30 8.00 -2.65
C GLY A 188 -18.59 8.07 -1.15
N GLY A 189 -17.59 8.42 -0.34
CA GLY A 189 -17.73 8.64 1.10
C GLY A 189 -18.69 9.80 1.40
N LEU A 190 -18.53 10.94 0.73
CA LEU A 190 -19.41 12.12 0.88
C LEU A 190 -20.84 11.82 0.44
N ALA A 191 -21.03 11.14 -0.69
CA ALA A 191 -22.35 10.77 -1.19
C ALA A 191 -23.07 9.82 -0.22
N LEU A 192 -22.37 8.79 0.27
CA LEU A 192 -22.93 7.86 1.26
C LEU A 192 -23.29 8.59 2.55
N GLY A 193 -22.40 9.44 3.07
CA GLY A 193 -22.64 10.24 4.27
C GLY A 193 -23.83 11.18 4.12
N GLY A 194 -23.93 11.86 2.97
CA GLY A 194 -25.03 12.75 2.64
C GLY A 194 -26.38 12.03 2.59
N VAL A 195 -26.45 10.86 1.94
CA VAL A 195 -27.68 10.03 1.89
C VAL A 195 -28.10 9.58 3.30
N LEU A 196 -27.16 9.17 4.15
CA LEU A 196 -27.44 8.77 5.53
C LEU A 196 -27.92 9.93 6.40
N ALA A 197 -27.33 11.11 6.23
CA ALA A 197 -27.76 12.32 6.90
C ALA A 197 -29.19 12.71 6.49
N LEU A 198 -29.47 12.78 5.18
CA LEU A 198 -30.80 13.09 4.65
C LEU A 198 -31.88 12.10 5.13
N ARG A 199 -31.56 10.81 5.22
CA ARG A 199 -32.48 9.78 5.75
C ARG A 199 -32.74 9.93 7.25
N SER A 200 -31.76 10.38 8.02
CA SER A 200 -31.92 10.62 9.46
C SER A 200 -32.81 11.83 9.72
N PHE A 201 -32.68 12.90 8.93
CA PHE A 201 -33.52 14.09 9.05
C PHE A 201 -35.00 13.82 8.69
N LYS A 202 -35.30 12.89 7.77
CA LYS A 202 -36.69 12.53 7.41
C LYS A 202 -37.45 11.73 8.47
N LYS A 203 -36.79 11.17 9.48
CA LYS A 203 -37.43 10.31 10.50
C LYS A 203 -37.91 11.06 11.76
N SER A 204 -37.54 12.32 11.91
CA SER A 204 -37.96 13.14 13.06
C SER A 204 -39.30 13.80 12.78
N SER A 205 -40.40 13.02 12.79
CA SER A 205 -41.72 13.63 12.97
C SER A 205 -41.78 14.20 14.40
N PRO A 206 -42.29 15.43 14.60
CA PRO A 206 -42.43 16.00 15.92
C PRO A 206 -43.29 15.09 16.80
N PRO A 207 -42.96 14.93 18.10
CA PRO A 207 -43.78 14.15 19.02
C PRO A 207 -45.21 14.69 18.99
N PRO A 208 -46.24 13.81 19.02
CA PRO A 208 -47.63 14.24 19.05
C PRO A 208 -47.82 15.21 20.21
N LEU A 209 -48.48 16.35 19.93
CA LEU A 209 -48.78 17.37 20.93
C LEU A 209 -49.49 16.70 22.12
N PRO A 210 -49.14 17.07 23.37
CA PRO A 210 -49.83 16.55 24.53
C PRO A 210 -51.34 16.82 24.40
N PRO A 211 -52.20 15.84 24.74
CA PRO A 211 -53.65 16.02 24.65
C PRO A 211 -54.07 17.25 25.45
N ALA A 212 -54.86 18.12 24.81
CA ALA A 212 -55.38 19.32 25.45
C ALA A 212 -56.06 18.94 26.77
N ALA A 213 -55.65 19.59 27.87
CA ALA A 213 -56.24 19.37 29.17
C ALA A 213 -57.76 19.61 29.10
N SER A 214 -58.55 18.59 29.43
CA SER A 214 -60.00 18.70 29.49
C SER A 214 -60.42 19.83 30.45
N PRO A 215 -61.40 20.67 30.10
CA PRO A 215 -61.90 21.69 31.01
C PRO A 215 -62.44 21.03 32.27
N GLN A 216 -61.88 21.34 33.43
CA GLN A 216 -62.48 20.98 34.71
C GLN A 216 -63.80 21.75 34.83
N THR A 217 -64.93 21.07 34.62
CA THR A 217 -66.25 21.59 34.95
C THR A 217 -66.33 21.73 36.47
N GLY A 218 -66.15 22.96 36.94
CA GLY A 218 -66.30 23.33 38.34
C GLY A 218 -67.69 22.96 38.85
N GLY A 219 -67.71 22.22 39.96
CA GLY A 219 -68.91 21.91 40.71
C GLY A 219 -69.52 23.18 41.27
N SER A 220 -70.76 23.45 40.86
CA SER A 220 -71.64 24.44 41.47
C SER A 220 -72.34 23.81 42.68
N SER A 221 -71.92 24.22 43.86
CA SER A 221 -72.62 24.05 45.13
C SER A 221 -73.90 24.90 45.17
N GLY A 222 -75.02 24.29 45.59
CA GLY A 222 -76.25 24.98 46.03
C GLY A 222 -77.20 23.93 46.60
N SER A 223 -77.22 23.76 47.92
CA SER A 223 -78.20 24.31 48.88
C SER A 223 -79.48 23.49 48.94
#